data_AF-A0A3L9M971-F1
#
_entry.id   AF-A0A3L9M971-F1
#
_cell.length_a   1.000
_cell.length_b   1.000
_cell.length_c   1.000
_cell.angle_alpha   90.00
_cell.angle_beta   90.00
_cell.angle_gamma   90.00
#
_symmetry.space_group_name_H-M   'P 1'
#
loop_
_entity.id
_entity.type
_entity.pdbx_description
1 polymer ?
#
loop_
_entity_poly.entity_id
_entity_poly.type
_entity_poly.pdbx_seq_one_letter_code
_entity_poly.pdbx_strand_id
1 'polypeptide(L)'
;MNINPSLQQPEKSHLITREATLDDDQALRALIAVPMTTKGVQISFQREPSYFKASDILYKHKLHVVIEDSASQKKVACYSNGHRPCYVNREIQNFRYASDLRVDHRYRGKSLVKVLGVHVKDNMHAPNFSQMIIFDDNHAARAAIQTPKTGMPDYYDEGLIETLTLTDLGSPRKITTFLNDSNPYNTDMTQIQSCIAMPEHIQAMNHFIAEMSVHYNFIPAYNFEELAEGDCYFSGIKLSDFLLYFKGEKLVGMFGLWDQHSLKQTKILHYSPMIGVLRPIYNLYTKFSKSMPLPKRGEAVKYHVLHTLLCHPEALALHHQMLKDAYHRSKQLGVGAVSFTLSHKDPRFQLNQFYKGERLTGMHGFISFQGDPRPNFDQTLIPYLEVGRI
;
A
#
# COMPACT_ATOMS: atom_id res chain seq x y z
N MET A 1 -64.55 13.92 14.38
CA MET A 1 -63.51 14.62 13.57
C MET A 1 -62.25 14.73 14.39
N ASN A 2 -61.20 14.01 13.98
CA ASN A 2 -59.81 14.46 13.91
C ASN A 2 -58.92 13.23 13.72
N ILE A 3 -58.69 12.91 12.45
CA ILE A 3 -57.68 11.97 12.00
C ILE A 3 -56.46 12.82 11.64
N ASN A 4 -55.34 12.61 12.33
CA ASN A 4 -54.00 12.46 11.71
C ASN A 4 -52.90 12.43 12.76
N PRO A 5 -52.15 11.31 12.84
CA PRO A 5 -50.71 11.36 12.94
C PRO A 5 -50.15 10.96 11.57
N SER A 6 -49.62 11.93 10.82
CA SER A 6 -48.82 11.63 9.64
C SER A 6 -47.52 10.96 10.10
N LEU A 7 -47.55 9.63 10.18
CA LEU A 7 -46.37 8.78 10.11
C LEU A 7 -45.63 9.14 8.82
N GLN A 8 -44.56 9.92 8.94
CA GLN A 8 -43.60 10.08 7.85
C GLN A 8 -43.09 8.67 7.49
N GLN A 9 -43.43 8.23 6.28
CA GLN A 9 -42.84 7.03 5.71
C GLN A 9 -41.31 7.19 5.72
N PRO A 10 -40.54 6.15 6.08
CA PRO A 10 -39.10 6.23 5.97
C PRO A 10 -38.74 6.53 4.51
N GLU A 11 -38.02 7.64 4.27
CA GLU A 11 -37.48 7.96 2.95
C GLU A 11 -36.83 6.70 2.38
N LYS A 12 -37.36 6.19 1.27
CA LYS A 12 -36.73 5.08 0.55
C LYS A 12 -35.35 5.56 0.15
N SER A 13 -34.30 4.93 0.69
CA SER A 13 -32.93 5.23 0.32
C SER A 13 -32.79 5.07 -1.20
N HIS A 14 -32.54 6.18 -1.89
CA HIS A 14 -32.27 6.21 -3.34
C HIS A 14 -30.88 5.68 -3.70
N LEU A 15 -30.08 5.27 -2.70
CA LEU A 15 -28.75 4.72 -2.90
C LEU A 15 -28.80 3.27 -3.33
N ILE A 16 -28.16 2.97 -4.45
CA ILE A 16 -28.00 1.62 -5.02
C ILE A 16 -26.52 1.28 -4.99
N THR A 17 -26.18 0.10 -4.47
CA THR A 17 -24.81 -0.44 -4.50
C THR A 17 -24.75 -1.52 -5.57
N ARG A 18 -23.74 -1.46 -6.44
CA ARG A 18 -23.50 -2.47 -7.47
C ARG A 18 -22.02 -2.56 -7.81
N GLU A 19 -21.64 -3.67 -8.45
CA GLU A 19 -20.34 -3.76 -9.09
C GLU A 19 -20.18 -2.66 -10.16
N ALA A 20 -18.97 -2.10 -10.23
CA ALA A 20 -18.63 -1.06 -11.17
C ALA A 20 -18.27 -1.66 -12.53
N THR A 21 -18.69 -0.98 -13.60
CA THR A 21 -18.33 -1.34 -14.97
C THR A 21 -17.31 -0.36 -15.54
N LEU A 22 -16.77 -0.64 -16.73
CA LEU A 22 -15.84 0.27 -17.40
C LEU A 22 -16.44 1.66 -17.65
N ASP A 23 -17.77 1.77 -17.79
CA ASP A 23 -18.47 3.05 -17.95
C ASP A 23 -18.39 3.93 -16.70
N ASP A 24 -18.12 3.34 -15.53
CA ASP A 24 -17.94 4.07 -14.28
C ASP A 24 -16.50 4.62 -14.10
N ASP A 25 -15.54 4.26 -14.96
CA ASP A 25 -14.10 4.56 -14.78
C ASP A 25 -13.84 6.03 -14.50
N GLN A 26 -14.42 6.95 -15.29
CA GLN A 26 -14.25 8.38 -15.11
C GLN A 26 -14.80 8.86 -13.74
N ALA A 27 -15.96 8.33 -13.33
CA ALA A 27 -16.59 8.70 -12.08
C ALA A 27 -15.79 8.17 -10.87
N LEU A 28 -15.24 6.96 -10.96
CA LEU A 28 -14.36 6.37 -9.96
C LEU A 28 -13.06 7.17 -9.85
N ARG A 29 -12.42 7.53 -10.97
CA ARG A 29 -11.24 8.40 -10.96
C ARG A 29 -11.54 9.74 -10.28
N ALA A 30 -12.70 10.34 -10.53
CA ALA A 30 -13.11 11.58 -9.87
C ALA A 30 -13.31 11.42 -8.35
N LEU A 31 -13.93 10.32 -7.89
CA LEU A 31 -14.11 10.01 -6.46
C LEU A 31 -12.76 9.79 -5.75
N ILE A 32 -11.85 9.10 -6.42
CA ILE A 32 -10.51 8.76 -5.90
C ILE A 32 -9.60 9.99 -5.85
N ALA A 33 -9.75 10.90 -6.82
CA ALA A 33 -9.00 12.14 -6.89
C ALA A 33 -9.38 13.14 -5.78
N VAL A 34 -10.45 12.91 -5.01
CA VAL A 34 -10.83 13.79 -3.89
C VAL A 34 -9.67 13.88 -2.88
N PRO A 35 -9.20 15.09 -2.55
CA PRO A 35 -8.04 15.26 -1.67
C PRO A 35 -8.29 14.73 -0.27
N MET A 36 -7.23 14.18 0.31
CA MET A 36 -7.10 13.91 1.72
C MET A 36 -6.15 14.93 2.34
N THR A 37 -6.49 15.44 3.51
CA THR A 37 -5.59 16.31 4.28
C THR A 37 -4.71 15.45 5.16
N THR A 38 -3.40 15.57 5.01
CA THR A 38 -2.38 14.94 5.86
C THR A 38 -1.28 15.96 6.16
N LYS A 39 -0.90 16.11 7.44
CA LYS A 39 0.22 16.97 7.89
C LYS A 39 0.25 18.38 7.25
N GLY A 40 -0.91 19.00 7.03
CA GLY A 40 -1.02 20.34 6.43
C GLY A 40 -0.91 20.41 4.89
N VAL A 41 -0.94 19.26 4.21
CA VAL A 41 -0.92 19.12 2.75
C VAL A 41 -2.18 18.39 2.28
N GLN A 42 -2.76 18.83 1.17
CA GLN A 42 -3.84 18.10 0.50
C GLN A 42 -3.26 17.24 -0.63
N ILE A 43 -3.33 15.93 -0.42
CA ILE A 43 -2.80 14.91 -1.32
C ILE A 43 -3.95 14.18 -2.01
N SER A 44 -3.79 13.89 -3.29
CA SER A 44 -4.73 13.13 -4.11
C SER A 44 -4.02 11.92 -4.69
N PHE A 45 -4.57 10.72 -4.44
CA PHE A 45 -4.03 9.45 -4.93
C PHE A 45 -4.70 9.06 -6.25
N GLN A 46 -4.37 9.78 -7.32
CA GLN A 46 -5.00 9.60 -8.63
C GLN A 46 -4.66 8.23 -9.24
N ARG A 47 -5.53 7.82 -10.18
CA ARG A 47 -5.48 6.57 -10.91
C ARG A 47 -5.66 6.86 -12.39
N GLU A 48 -4.64 7.43 -13.01
CA GLU A 48 -4.67 7.77 -14.44
C GLU A 48 -3.83 6.77 -15.25
N PRO A 49 -4.26 6.36 -16.45
CA PRO A 49 -5.43 6.85 -17.18
C PRO A 49 -6.75 6.14 -16.82
N SER A 50 -6.72 5.10 -15.97
CA SER A 50 -7.89 4.30 -15.63
C SER A 50 -7.81 3.78 -14.21
N TYR A 51 -8.96 3.83 -13.53
CA TYR A 51 -9.16 3.22 -12.22
C TYR A 51 -8.92 1.71 -12.27
N PHE A 52 -9.48 1.04 -13.27
CA PHE A 52 -9.38 -0.40 -13.45
C PHE A 52 -7.99 -0.88 -13.84
N LYS A 53 -7.25 -0.10 -14.64
CA LYS A 53 -5.85 -0.44 -14.97
C LYS A 53 -4.95 -0.31 -13.75
N ALA A 54 -5.15 0.73 -12.95
CA ALA A 54 -4.38 0.92 -11.74
C ALA A 54 -4.66 -0.18 -10.69
N SER A 55 -5.79 -0.89 -10.78
CA SER A 55 -6.11 -2.01 -9.90
C SER A 55 -5.55 -3.36 -10.36
N ASP A 56 -5.07 -3.49 -11.60
CA ASP A 56 -4.41 -4.72 -12.11
C ASP A 56 -3.25 -5.12 -11.22
N ILE A 57 -2.51 -4.12 -10.72
CA ILE A 57 -1.33 -4.34 -9.89
C ILE A 57 -1.68 -4.61 -8.41
N LEU A 58 -2.95 -4.58 -8.00
CA LEU A 58 -3.36 -4.88 -6.62
C LEU A 58 -3.98 -6.27 -6.48
N TYR A 59 -4.70 -6.73 -7.50
CA TYR A 59 -5.59 -7.89 -7.40
C TYR A 59 -5.43 -8.83 -8.59
N LYS A 60 -5.46 -10.14 -8.35
CA LYS A 60 -5.68 -11.14 -9.40
C LYS A 60 -7.17 -11.39 -9.64
N HIS A 61 -8.00 -11.22 -8.61
CA HIS A 61 -9.45 -11.19 -8.72
C HIS A 61 -9.99 -9.88 -8.15
N LYS A 62 -10.62 -9.08 -9.00
CA LYS A 62 -11.08 -7.73 -8.67
C LYS A 62 -12.52 -7.75 -8.19
N LEU A 63 -12.84 -6.88 -7.24
CA LEU A 63 -14.20 -6.48 -6.91
C LEU A 63 -14.17 -4.97 -6.72
N HIS A 64 -14.72 -4.26 -7.70
CA HIS A 64 -14.85 -2.81 -7.69
C HIS A 64 -16.33 -2.47 -7.53
N VAL A 65 -16.64 -1.61 -6.57
CA VAL A 65 -18.02 -1.33 -6.20
C VAL A 65 -18.25 0.17 -6.25
N VAL A 66 -19.38 0.55 -6.83
CA VAL A 66 -19.87 1.92 -6.85
C VAL A 66 -21.21 2.00 -6.13
N ILE A 67 -21.41 3.10 -5.42
CA ILE A 67 -22.69 3.47 -4.85
C ILE A 67 -23.19 4.67 -5.64
N GLU A 68 -24.37 4.52 -6.22
CA GLU A 68 -25.04 5.56 -7.01
C GLU A 68 -26.31 6.04 -6.32
N ASP A 69 -26.57 7.33 -6.43
CA ASP A 69 -27.84 7.94 -6.06
C ASP A 69 -28.76 7.89 -7.28
N SER A 70 -29.74 6.97 -7.27
CA SER A 70 -30.66 6.73 -8.38
C SER A 70 -31.51 7.95 -8.76
N ALA A 71 -31.76 8.87 -7.82
CA ALA A 71 -32.53 10.08 -8.10
C ALA A 71 -31.72 11.08 -8.94
N SER A 72 -30.40 11.17 -8.70
CA SER A 72 -29.50 12.10 -9.40
C SER A 72 -28.61 11.42 -10.45
N GLN A 73 -28.65 10.09 -10.55
CA GLN A 73 -27.77 9.25 -11.38
C GLN A 73 -26.27 9.43 -11.09
N LYS A 74 -25.96 10.00 -9.93
CA LYS A 74 -24.61 10.38 -9.54
C LYS A 74 -23.93 9.25 -8.78
N LYS A 75 -22.64 9.03 -9.08
CA LYS A 75 -21.78 8.08 -8.37
C LYS A 75 -21.23 8.81 -7.14
N VAL A 76 -21.62 8.36 -5.96
CA VAL A 76 -21.44 9.12 -4.70
C VAL A 76 -20.44 8.47 -3.76
N ALA A 77 -20.14 7.19 -3.94
CA ALA A 77 -19.08 6.51 -3.23
C ALA A 77 -18.55 5.31 -4.03
N CYS A 78 -17.37 4.85 -3.65
CA CYS A 78 -16.78 3.63 -4.18
C CYS A 78 -15.93 2.94 -3.12
N TYR A 79 -15.68 1.66 -3.33
CA TYR A 79 -14.64 0.90 -2.64
C TYR A 79 -14.17 -0.27 -3.50
N SER A 80 -13.03 -0.85 -3.14
CA SER A 80 -12.51 -2.07 -3.74
C SER A 80 -12.29 -3.14 -2.68
N ASN A 81 -12.57 -4.40 -3.01
CA ASN A 81 -12.28 -5.53 -2.14
C ASN A 81 -11.93 -6.80 -2.92
N GLY A 82 -10.87 -6.72 -3.74
CA GLY A 82 -10.35 -7.87 -4.48
C GLY A 82 -9.46 -8.78 -3.63
N HIS A 83 -8.94 -9.84 -4.25
CA HIS A 83 -7.97 -10.74 -3.65
C HIS A 83 -6.86 -11.15 -4.61
N ARG A 84 -5.79 -11.68 -4.01
CA ARG A 84 -4.64 -12.28 -4.69
C ARG A 84 -4.13 -13.46 -3.86
N PRO A 85 -3.47 -14.45 -4.47
CA PRO A 85 -2.81 -15.50 -3.71
C PRO A 85 -1.63 -14.91 -2.93
N CYS A 86 -1.55 -15.24 -1.65
CA CYS A 86 -0.47 -14.88 -0.75
C CYS A 86 -0.07 -16.10 0.08
N TYR A 87 1.15 -16.12 0.60
CA TYR A 87 1.55 -17.06 1.65
C TYR A 87 0.88 -16.67 2.97
N VAL A 88 -0.02 -17.50 3.46
CA VAL A 88 -0.69 -17.40 4.76
C VAL A 88 -0.35 -18.68 5.52
N ASN A 89 0.33 -18.54 6.66
CA ASN A 89 0.87 -19.66 7.44
C ASN A 89 1.70 -20.64 6.61
N ARG A 90 2.55 -20.11 5.71
CA ARG A 90 3.42 -20.88 4.80
C ARG A 90 2.68 -21.62 3.68
N GLU A 91 1.36 -21.47 3.56
CA GLU A 91 0.56 -22.03 2.47
C GLU A 91 0.03 -20.94 1.54
N ILE A 92 -0.11 -21.25 0.26
CA ILE A 92 -0.69 -20.30 -0.70
C ILE A 92 -2.21 -20.28 -0.54
N GLN A 93 -2.76 -19.14 -0.15
CA GLN A 93 -4.19 -18.92 0.02
C GLN A 93 -4.58 -17.56 -0.56
N ASN A 94 -5.82 -17.45 -1.02
CA ASN A 94 -6.35 -16.15 -1.40
C ASN A 94 -6.41 -15.22 -0.18
N PHE A 95 -5.98 -13.98 -0.34
CA PHE A 95 -5.94 -12.97 0.70
C PHE A 95 -6.56 -11.67 0.18
N ARG A 96 -7.61 -11.19 0.84
CA ARG A 96 -8.38 -10.01 0.41
C ARG A 96 -7.73 -8.72 0.87
N TYR A 97 -7.85 -7.68 0.06
CA TYR A 97 -7.47 -6.33 0.42
C TYR A 97 -8.60 -5.35 0.13
N ALA A 98 -9.17 -4.78 1.20
CA ALA A 98 -10.15 -3.72 1.13
C ALA A 98 -9.43 -2.37 1.00
N SER A 99 -9.71 -1.64 -0.08
CA SER A 99 -9.04 -0.38 -0.39
C SER A 99 -10.00 0.63 -1.04
N ASP A 100 -9.49 1.82 -1.34
CA ASP A 100 -10.17 2.83 -2.17
C ASP A 100 -11.57 3.26 -1.69
N LEU A 101 -11.87 3.10 -0.40
CA LEU A 101 -13.11 3.62 0.17
C LEU A 101 -13.13 5.15 0.08
N ARG A 102 -14.02 5.67 -0.76
CA ARG A 102 -14.24 7.10 -0.99
C ARG A 102 -15.72 7.42 -0.96
N VAL A 103 -16.04 8.55 -0.35
CA VAL A 103 -17.42 9.04 -0.21
C VAL A 103 -17.45 10.54 -0.49
N ASP A 104 -18.30 10.95 -1.42
CA ASP A 104 -18.61 12.36 -1.67
C ASP A 104 -19.07 13.02 -0.36
N HIS A 105 -18.47 14.16 -0.04
CA HIS A 105 -18.68 14.84 1.24
C HIS A 105 -20.16 15.17 1.51
N ARG A 106 -20.99 15.39 0.48
CA ARG A 106 -22.43 15.68 0.60
C ARG A 106 -23.29 14.46 0.96
N TYR A 107 -22.72 13.27 0.82
CA TYR A 107 -23.40 11.98 1.05
C TYR A 107 -22.89 11.27 2.31
N ARG A 108 -21.93 11.85 3.04
CA ARG A 108 -21.47 11.32 4.33
C ARG A 108 -22.62 11.35 5.35
N GLY A 109 -22.82 10.24 6.07
CA GLY A 109 -23.86 10.11 7.10
C GLY A 109 -25.28 9.79 6.59
N LYS A 110 -25.54 9.83 5.28
CA LYS A 110 -26.88 9.59 4.69
C LYS A 110 -27.17 8.10 4.43
N SER A 111 -27.13 7.26 5.46
CA SER A 111 -27.37 5.79 5.36
C SER A 111 -26.41 5.01 4.44
N LEU A 112 -25.38 5.66 3.89
CA LEU A 112 -24.39 5.05 2.99
C LEU A 112 -23.66 3.87 3.64
N VAL A 113 -23.41 3.95 4.94
CA VAL A 113 -22.82 2.86 5.74
C VAL A 113 -23.70 1.61 5.71
N LYS A 114 -25.03 1.74 5.70
CA LYS A 114 -25.95 0.59 5.68
C LYS A 114 -25.90 -0.13 4.34
N VAL A 115 -26.02 0.60 3.23
CA VAL A 115 -25.99 0.00 1.87
C VAL A 115 -24.61 -0.57 1.52
N LEU A 116 -23.55 0.04 2.05
CA LEU A 116 -22.20 -0.50 1.96
C LEU A 116 -22.06 -1.78 2.79
N GLY A 117 -22.47 -1.77 4.04
CA GLY A 117 -22.37 -2.91 4.95
C GLY A 117 -23.09 -4.16 4.43
N VAL A 118 -24.31 -3.98 3.89
CA VAL A 118 -25.06 -5.07 3.24
C VAL A 118 -24.27 -5.66 2.06
N HIS A 119 -23.82 -4.82 1.13
CA HIS A 119 -23.09 -5.32 -0.04
C HIS A 119 -21.76 -5.98 0.34
N VAL A 120 -21.02 -5.41 1.31
CA VAL A 120 -19.79 -6.03 1.81
C VAL A 120 -20.10 -7.38 2.44
N LYS A 121 -21.16 -7.51 3.24
CA LYS A 121 -21.57 -8.78 3.86
C LYS A 121 -21.92 -9.84 2.83
N ASP A 122 -22.70 -9.46 1.82
CA ASP A 122 -23.19 -10.37 0.78
C ASP A 122 -22.05 -10.88 -0.12
N ASN A 123 -20.98 -10.10 -0.28
CA ASN A 123 -19.83 -10.44 -1.14
C ASN A 123 -18.58 -10.91 -0.36
N MET A 124 -18.58 -10.85 0.97
CA MET A 124 -17.47 -11.31 1.81
C MET A 124 -17.53 -12.82 2.02
N HIS A 125 -17.32 -13.56 0.93
CA HIS A 125 -17.15 -15.03 0.92
C HIS A 125 -15.72 -15.42 1.28
N ALA A 126 -15.43 -16.72 1.40
CA ALA A 126 -14.11 -17.26 1.72
C ALA A 126 -12.96 -16.73 0.81
N PRO A 127 -11.83 -16.24 1.38
CA PRO A 127 -11.62 -15.85 2.79
C PRO A 127 -12.60 -14.78 3.28
N ASN A 128 -13.30 -15.08 4.37
CA ASN A 128 -14.39 -14.30 4.97
C ASN A 128 -13.94 -13.05 5.75
N PHE A 129 -12.74 -12.55 5.46
CA PHE A 129 -12.15 -11.36 6.06
C PHE A 129 -11.36 -10.59 4.99
N SER A 130 -11.03 -9.32 5.24
CA SER A 130 -10.19 -8.53 4.34
C SER A 130 -9.19 -7.71 5.11
N GLN A 131 -7.93 -7.73 4.67
CA GLN A 131 -6.92 -6.83 5.23
C GLN A 131 -7.26 -5.40 4.81
N MET A 132 -6.88 -4.43 5.62
CA MET A 132 -7.03 -3.00 5.33
C MET A 132 -5.92 -2.22 6.02
N ILE A 133 -5.56 -1.08 5.43
CA ILE A 133 -4.62 -0.13 6.01
C ILE A 133 -5.32 1.23 6.17
N ILE A 134 -5.24 1.78 7.37
CA ILE A 134 -5.72 3.14 7.65
C ILE A 134 -4.54 3.97 8.15
N PHE A 135 -4.23 5.08 7.48
CA PHE A 135 -3.24 6.02 7.99
C PHE A 135 -3.68 6.62 9.33
N ASP A 136 -2.73 6.77 10.26
CA ASP A 136 -3.00 7.20 11.64
C ASP A 136 -3.70 8.57 11.71
N ASP A 137 -3.33 9.47 10.79
CA ASP A 137 -3.89 10.83 10.67
C ASP A 137 -5.22 10.90 9.90
N ASN A 138 -5.69 9.78 9.35
CA ASN A 138 -7.00 9.70 8.71
C ASN A 138 -8.10 9.44 9.74
N HIS A 139 -8.30 10.40 10.64
CA HIS A 139 -9.28 10.32 11.73
C HIS A 139 -10.71 10.01 11.23
N ALA A 140 -11.08 10.50 10.05
CA ALA A 140 -12.38 10.24 9.45
C ALA A 140 -12.56 8.75 9.09
N ALA A 141 -11.56 8.13 8.45
CA ALA A 141 -11.62 6.69 8.14
C ALA A 141 -11.54 5.83 9.39
N ARG A 142 -10.74 6.24 10.39
CA ARG A 142 -10.67 5.57 11.69
C ARG A 142 -12.03 5.54 12.38
N ALA A 143 -12.70 6.69 12.51
CA ALA A 143 -14.06 6.74 13.05
C ALA A 143 -15.07 5.95 12.19
N ALA A 144 -14.90 5.94 10.86
CA ALA A 144 -15.79 5.23 9.96
C ALA A 144 -15.66 3.70 10.07
N ILE A 145 -14.46 3.15 10.28
CA ILE A 145 -14.23 1.69 10.27
C ILE A 145 -13.97 1.10 11.66
N GLN A 146 -13.23 1.77 12.54
CA GLN A 146 -12.83 1.22 13.84
C GLN A 146 -13.93 1.33 14.90
N THR A 147 -14.92 2.20 14.71
CA THR A 147 -16.09 2.25 15.59
C THR A 147 -17.11 1.20 15.16
N PRO A 148 -17.49 0.24 16.04
CA PRO A 148 -18.50 -0.77 15.74
C PRO A 148 -19.82 -0.14 15.30
N LYS A 149 -20.42 -0.67 14.23
CA LYS A 149 -21.71 -0.20 13.69
C LYS A 149 -22.53 -1.40 13.25
N THR A 150 -23.81 -1.40 13.59
CA THR A 150 -24.73 -2.46 13.15
C THR A 150 -24.73 -2.59 11.64
N GLY A 151 -24.45 -3.80 11.14
CA GLY A 151 -24.42 -4.12 9.71
C GLY A 151 -23.08 -3.87 9.01
N MET A 152 -22.08 -3.32 9.71
CA MET A 152 -20.70 -3.25 9.22
C MET A 152 -19.85 -4.39 9.77
N PRO A 153 -18.77 -4.80 9.08
CA PRO A 153 -17.84 -5.77 9.64
C PRO A 153 -17.08 -5.14 10.83
N ASP A 154 -16.71 -5.96 11.80
CA ASP A 154 -15.87 -5.55 12.90
C ASP A 154 -14.43 -5.38 12.43
N TYR A 155 -13.72 -4.41 13.02
CA TYR A 155 -12.31 -4.15 12.76
C TYR A 155 -11.43 -4.80 13.83
N TYR A 156 -10.42 -5.55 13.40
CA TYR A 156 -9.46 -6.26 14.24
C TYR A 156 -8.04 -5.75 13.95
N ASP A 157 -7.40 -5.15 14.94
CA ASP A 157 -6.12 -4.45 14.77
C ASP A 157 -4.92 -5.40 14.73
N GLU A 158 -4.18 -5.48 13.64
CA GLU A 158 -3.01 -6.37 13.52
C GLU A 158 -1.72 -5.70 14.03
N GLY A 159 -1.66 -4.38 13.94
CA GLY A 159 -0.57 -3.57 14.48
C GLY A 159 -0.17 -2.43 13.55
N LEU A 160 0.91 -1.75 13.92
CA LEU A 160 1.40 -0.59 13.19
C LEU A 160 2.36 -0.98 12.07
N ILE A 161 2.32 -0.19 11.02
CA ILE A 161 3.23 -0.26 9.88
C ILE A 161 3.79 1.14 9.62
N GLU A 162 4.99 1.21 9.06
CA GLU A 162 5.58 2.46 8.60
C GLU A 162 5.94 2.36 7.12
N THR A 163 5.41 3.30 6.34
CA THR A 163 5.89 3.57 5.00
C THR A 163 6.90 4.70 5.04
N LEU A 164 8.13 4.43 4.63
CA LEU A 164 9.19 5.42 4.50
C LEU A 164 9.45 5.71 3.02
N THR A 165 9.24 6.95 2.62
CA THR A 165 9.78 7.46 1.35
C THR A 165 11.16 8.04 1.60
N LEU A 166 12.17 7.18 1.47
CA LEU A 166 13.56 7.42 1.74
C LEU A 166 14.17 8.39 0.71
N THR A 167 14.87 9.39 1.24
CA THR A 167 15.51 10.47 0.49
C THR A 167 16.99 10.62 0.80
N ASP A 168 17.47 10.02 1.90
CA ASP A 168 18.89 9.92 2.24
C ASP A 168 19.11 8.82 3.29
N LEU A 169 20.29 8.18 3.23
CA LEU A 169 20.65 7.05 4.08
C LEU A 169 21.16 7.48 5.48
N GLY A 170 21.22 8.78 5.76
CA GLY A 170 21.68 9.32 7.03
C GLY A 170 23.19 9.29 7.20
N SER A 171 23.65 9.09 8.44
CA SER A 171 25.07 9.05 8.78
C SER A 171 25.60 7.62 8.64
N PRO A 172 26.54 7.34 7.70
CA PRO A 172 27.10 6.01 7.53
C PRO A 172 27.74 5.48 8.82
N ARG A 173 28.41 6.35 9.58
CA ARG A 173 29.09 5.98 10.82
C ARG A 173 28.12 5.41 11.86
N LYS A 174 26.97 6.08 12.08
CA LYS A 174 25.98 5.65 13.09
C LYS A 174 25.36 4.31 12.73
N ILE A 175 24.98 4.12 11.47
CA ILE A 175 24.36 2.87 11.03
C ILE A 175 25.36 1.72 11.02
N THR A 176 26.61 1.94 10.60
CA THR A 176 27.65 0.90 10.66
C THR A 176 27.93 0.48 12.10
N THR A 177 28.04 1.41 13.05
CA THR A 177 28.17 1.07 14.48
C THR A 177 26.99 0.24 14.96
N PHE A 178 25.76 0.67 14.68
CA PHE A 178 24.56 -0.08 15.06
C PHE A 178 24.53 -1.50 14.49
N LEU A 179 24.86 -1.66 13.21
CA LEU A 179 24.87 -2.96 12.54
C LEU A 179 25.96 -3.90 13.09
N ASN A 180 27.10 -3.34 13.50
CA ASN A 180 28.17 -4.13 14.13
C ASN A 180 27.80 -4.59 15.54
N ASP A 181 27.13 -3.73 16.31
CA ASP A 181 26.73 -4.01 17.70
C ASP A 181 25.52 -4.95 17.77
N SER A 182 24.59 -4.81 16.82
CA SER A 182 23.32 -5.54 16.79
C SER A 182 23.42 -6.85 15.99
N ASN A 183 24.52 -7.59 16.11
CA ASN A 183 24.88 -8.68 15.19
C ASN A 183 24.61 -10.11 15.74
N PRO A 184 23.35 -10.57 15.88
CA PRO A 184 23.06 -11.99 16.10
C PRO A 184 23.10 -12.79 14.79
N TYR A 185 22.93 -12.14 13.63
CA TYR A 185 22.90 -12.78 12.31
C TYR A 185 24.09 -12.31 11.46
N ASN A 186 25.23 -13.00 11.62
CA ASN A 186 26.49 -12.65 10.95
C ASN A 186 26.42 -12.91 9.44
N THR A 187 25.90 -11.93 8.70
CA THR A 187 25.94 -11.92 7.24
C THR A 187 27.28 -11.38 6.80
N ASP A 188 28.19 -12.28 6.39
CA ASP A 188 29.43 -11.88 5.74
C ASP A 188 29.12 -11.24 4.37
N MET A 189 29.01 -9.91 4.37
CA MET A 189 28.71 -9.12 3.19
C MET A 189 29.79 -9.25 2.10
N THR A 190 31.00 -9.73 2.42
CA THR A 190 32.07 -9.94 1.42
C THR A 190 31.79 -11.13 0.50
N GLN A 191 30.94 -12.06 0.95
CA GLN A 191 30.51 -13.24 0.17
C GLN A 191 29.25 -12.97 -0.65
N ILE A 192 28.65 -11.78 -0.54
CA ILE A 192 27.42 -11.42 -1.24
C ILE A 192 27.76 -10.69 -2.52
N GLN A 193 27.27 -11.23 -3.64
CA GLN A 193 27.38 -10.63 -4.96
C GLN A 193 26.00 -10.20 -5.43
N SER A 194 25.90 -9.04 -6.08
CA SER A 194 24.64 -8.59 -6.67
C SER A 194 24.68 -8.60 -8.20
N CYS A 195 23.54 -8.92 -8.80
CA CYS A 195 23.36 -8.87 -10.24
C CYS A 195 21.95 -8.38 -10.60
N ILE A 196 21.80 -7.86 -11.82
CA ILE A 196 20.48 -7.54 -12.38
C ILE A 196 19.79 -8.86 -12.74
N ALA A 197 18.50 -8.97 -12.44
CA ALA A 197 17.76 -10.18 -12.80
C ALA A 197 17.69 -10.35 -14.33
N MET A 198 17.73 -11.62 -14.74
CA MET A 198 17.72 -12.09 -16.13
C MET A 198 16.85 -13.35 -16.18
N PRO A 199 16.36 -13.78 -17.36
CA PRO A 199 15.41 -14.90 -17.45
C PRO A 199 15.85 -16.18 -16.73
N GLU A 200 17.16 -16.49 -16.73
CA GLU A 200 17.74 -17.62 -16.01
C GLU A 200 17.57 -17.56 -14.49
N HIS A 201 17.33 -16.38 -13.92
CA HIS A 201 17.16 -16.18 -12.48
C HIS A 201 15.71 -16.38 -12.00
N ILE A 202 14.73 -16.49 -12.91
CA ILE A 202 13.29 -16.54 -12.57
C ILE A 202 13.00 -17.69 -11.59
N GLN A 203 13.54 -18.88 -11.85
CA GLN A 203 13.36 -20.03 -10.96
C GLN A 203 13.90 -19.75 -9.54
N ALA A 204 15.07 -19.12 -9.44
CA ALA A 204 15.66 -18.75 -8.15
C ALA A 204 14.81 -17.69 -7.43
N MET A 205 14.25 -16.71 -8.16
CA MET A 205 13.37 -15.69 -7.59
C MET A 205 12.08 -16.30 -7.01
N ASN A 206 11.41 -17.20 -7.73
CA ASN A 206 10.22 -17.89 -7.23
C ASN A 206 10.53 -18.77 -6.01
N HIS A 207 11.63 -19.52 -6.07
CA HIS A 207 12.07 -20.35 -4.96
C HIS A 207 12.37 -19.50 -3.72
N PHE A 208 13.02 -18.35 -3.90
CA PHE A 208 13.32 -17.43 -2.81
C PHE A 208 12.06 -16.86 -2.16
N ILE A 209 10.99 -16.56 -2.91
CA ILE A 209 9.69 -16.16 -2.31
C ILE A 209 9.15 -17.26 -1.39
N ALA A 210 9.15 -18.51 -1.86
CA ALA A 210 8.69 -19.64 -1.07
C ALA A 210 9.55 -19.83 0.19
N GLU A 211 10.88 -19.73 0.07
CA GLU A 211 11.80 -19.76 1.21
C GLU A 211 11.48 -18.63 2.21
N MET A 212 11.22 -17.41 1.76
CA MET A 212 10.90 -16.29 2.64
C MET A 212 9.56 -16.45 3.38
N SER A 213 8.63 -17.25 2.87
CA SER A 213 7.35 -17.50 3.55
C SER A 213 7.49 -18.16 4.93
N VAL A 214 8.66 -18.75 5.25
CA VAL A 214 8.91 -19.32 6.58
C VAL A 214 9.08 -18.24 7.66
N HIS A 215 9.33 -16.99 7.26
CA HIS A 215 9.55 -15.84 8.13
C HIS A 215 8.39 -14.83 8.09
N TYR A 216 7.62 -14.83 7.01
CA TYR A 216 6.63 -13.80 6.72
C TYR A 216 5.26 -14.38 6.41
N ASN A 217 4.24 -13.69 6.88
CA ASN A 217 2.88 -13.82 6.40
C ASN A 217 2.60 -12.77 5.32
N PHE A 218 1.66 -13.08 4.42
CA PHE A 218 1.07 -12.19 3.43
C PHE A 218 1.95 -11.78 2.25
N ILE A 219 3.13 -12.39 2.06
CA ILE A 219 3.89 -12.23 0.82
C ILE A 219 3.01 -12.69 -0.34
N PRO A 220 2.78 -11.89 -1.39
CA PRO A 220 2.07 -12.36 -2.58
C PRO A 220 2.80 -13.56 -3.18
N ALA A 221 2.05 -14.58 -3.60
CA ALA A 221 2.59 -15.75 -4.29
C ALA A 221 2.95 -15.35 -5.74
N TYR A 222 4.07 -14.64 -5.87
CA TYR A 222 4.56 -14.16 -7.15
C TYR A 222 4.95 -15.32 -8.07
N ASN A 223 4.65 -15.14 -9.35
CA ASN A 223 5.09 -15.97 -10.45
C ASN A 223 5.89 -15.07 -11.39
N PHE A 224 7.23 -15.13 -11.35
CA PHE A 224 8.07 -14.21 -12.12
C PHE A 224 8.17 -14.58 -13.61
N GLU A 225 7.65 -15.73 -14.03
CA GLU A 225 7.41 -16.09 -15.42
C GLU A 225 6.33 -15.17 -16.01
N GLU A 226 5.25 -14.90 -15.28
CA GLU A 226 4.21 -13.94 -15.68
C GLU A 226 4.78 -12.52 -15.87
N LEU A 227 5.75 -12.12 -15.03
CA LEU A 227 6.48 -10.87 -15.21
C LEU A 227 7.23 -10.85 -16.54
N ALA A 228 7.90 -11.94 -16.91
CA ALA A 228 8.63 -12.06 -18.16
C ALA A 228 7.70 -12.08 -19.38
N GLU A 229 6.49 -12.63 -19.22
CA GLU A 229 5.43 -12.68 -20.24
C GLU A 229 4.65 -11.36 -20.37
N GLY A 230 4.80 -10.43 -19.41
CA GLY A 230 4.16 -9.11 -19.42
C GLY A 230 2.74 -9.09 -18.85
N ASP A 231 2.43 -9.97 -17.90
CA ASP A 231 1.14 -9.98 -17.19
C ASP A 231 0.83 -8.64 -16.52
N CYS A 232 -0.44 -8.22 -16.56
CA CYS A 232 -0.86 -6.91 -16.09
C CYS A 232 -0.61 -6.70 -14.59
N TYR A 233 -0.52 -7.77 -13.79
CA TYR A 233 -0.19 -7.74 -12.36
C TYR A 233 1.19 -7.16 -12.07
N PHE A 234 2.07 -7.13 -13.08
CA PHE A 234 3.41 -6.54 -13.04
C PHE A 234 3.54 -5.28 -13.90
N SER A 235 2.43 -4.62 -14.25
CA SER A 235 2.46 -3.40 -15.06
C SER A 235 3.36 -2.32 -14.44
N GLY A 236 4.28 -1.79 -15.24
CA GLY A 236 5.22 -0.74 -14.82
C GLY A 236 6.53 -1.24 -14.20
N ILE A 237 6.74 -2.56 -14.09
CA ILE A 237 8.02 -3.14 -13.69
C ILE A 237 8.45 -4.23 -14.67
N LYS A 238 9.75 -4.37 -14.88
CA LYS A 238 10.36 -5.39 -15.74
C LYS A 238 11.38 -6.20 -14.95
N LEU A 239 11.76 -7.36 -15.48
CA LEU A 239 12.78 -8.19 -14.87
C LEU A 239 14.10 -7.44 -14.65
N SER A 240 14.52 -6.60 -15.60
CA SER A 240 15.74 -5.78 -15.50
C SER A 240 15.73 -4.72 -14.39
N ASP A 241 14.56 -4.46 -13.78
CA ASP A 241 14.41 -3.53 -12.65
C ASP A 241 14.69 -4.21 -11.31
N PHE A 242 14.83 -5.53 -11.29
CA PHE A 242 15.19 -6.30 -10.12
C PHE A 242 16.71 -6.41 -9.94
N LEU A 243 17.15 -6.18 -8.71
CA LEU A 243 18.50 -6.46 -8.25
C LEU A 243 18.45 -7.64 -7.28
N LEU A 244 19.26 -8.64 -7.56
CA LEU A 244 19.36 -9.90 -6.82
C LEU A 244 20.67 -9.93 -6.05
N TYR A 245 20.68 -10.61 -4.90
CA TYR A 245 21.84 -10.75 -4.02
C TYR A 245 22.09 -12.21 -3.72
N PHE A 246 23.24 -12.72 -4.14
CA PHE A 246 23.61 -14.13 -4.04
C PHE A 246 24.76 -14.34 -3.06
N LYS A 247 24.66 -15.40 -2.25
CA LYS A 247 25.78 -15.97 -1.50
C LYS A 247 26.14 -17.31 -2.12
N GLY A 248 27.21 -17.33 -2.94
CA GLY A 248 27.44 -18.45 -3.86
C GLY A 248 26.31 -18.53 -4.89
N GLU A 249 25.67 -19.68 -5.03
CA GLU A 249 24.50 -19.87 -5.92
C GLU A 249 23.16 -19.58 -5.23
N LYS A 250 23.16 -19.34 -3.91
CA LYS A 250 21.92 -19.12 -3.15
C LYS A 250 21.50 -17.65 -3.21
N LEU A 251 20.30 -17.37 -3.69
CA LEU A 251 19.65 -16.07 -3.58
C LEU A 251 19.30 -15.80 -2.10
N VAL A 252 19.81 -14.69 -1.55
CA VAL A 252 19.64 -14.30 -0.13
C VAL A 252 18.90 -12.97 0.05
N GLY A 253 18.73 -12.22 -1.03
CA GLY A 253 17.94 -10.99 -1.03
C GLY A 253 17.59 -10.54 -2.43
N MET A 254 16.47 -9.82 -2.57
CA MET A 254 16.12 -9.16 -3.82
C MET A 254 15.26 -7.92 -3.55
N PHE A 255 15.23 -7.00 -4.51
CA PHE A 255 14.20 -5.98 -4.63
C PHE A 255 14.03 -5.60 -6.10
N GLY A 256 12.84 -5.11 -6.45
CA GLY A 256 12.53 -4.48 -7.73
C GLY A 256 12.31 -2.99 -7.56
N LEU A 257 12.87 -2.18 -8.46
CA LEU A 257 12.66 -0.73 -8.47
C LEU A 257 11.50 -0.39 -9.42
N TRP A 258 10.32 -0.15 -8.85
CA TRP A 258 9.07 0.01 -9.61
C TRP A 258 8.70 1.47 -9.84
N ASP A 259 8.49 1.85 -11.09
CA ASP A 259 7.81 3.11 -11.43
C ASP A 259 6.31 2.88 -11.64
N GLN A 260 5.51 3.33 -10.67
CA GLN A 260 4.05 3.24 -10.74
C GLN A 260 3.39 4.51 -11.30
N HIS A 261 4.15 5.55 -11.66
CA HIS A 261 3.59 6.86 -12.01
C HIS A 261 2.64 6.82 -13.22
N SER A 262 2.78 5.84 -14.12
CA SER A 262 1.88 5.65 -15.26
C SER A 262 0.50 5.09 -14.89
N LEU A 263 0.30 4.67 -13.64
CA LEU A 263 -0.92 4.01 -13.14
C LEU A 263 -1.45 4.63 -11.84
N LYS A 264 -0.56 4.93 -10.88
CA LYS A 264 -0.87 5.49 -9.56
C LYS A 264 -0.05 6.77 -9.37
N GLN A 265 -0.72 7.89 -9.09
CA GLN A 265 -0.05 9.18 -8.90
C GLN A 265 -0.41 9.80 -7.56
N THR A 266 0.59 10.24 -6.80
CA THR A 266 0.41 11.02 -5.57
C THR A 266 0.57 12.49 -5.93
N LYS A 267 -0.53 13.19 -6.20
CA LYS A 267 -0.53 14.61 -6.57
C LYS A 267 -0.72 15.52 -5.38
N ILE A 268 0.05 16.59 -5.34
CA ILE A 268 -0.15 17.65 -4.34
C ILE A 268 -1.08 18.71 -4.92
N LEU A 269 -2.31 18.79 -4.39
CA LEU A 269 -3.32 19.72 -4.87
C LEU A 269 -3.17 21.10 -4.21
N HIS A 270 -3.07 21.12 -2.89
CA HIS A 270 -2.89 22.35 -2.13
C HIS A 270 -1.89 22.18 -0.99
N TYR A 271 -1.09 23.22 -0.80
CA TYR A 271 -0.29 23.44 0.39
C TYR A 271 -1.04 24.41 1.31
N SER A 272 -0.89 24.27 2.62
CA SER A 272 -1.30 25.33 3.54
C SER A 272 -0.66 26.67 3.13
N PRO A 273 -1.31 27.83 3.38
CA PRO A 273 -0.81 29.12 2.92
C PRO A 273 0.65 29.41 3.31
N MET A 274 1.02 29.05 4.55
CA MET A 274 2.38 29.18 5.07
C MET A 274 3.40 28.30 4.31
N ILE A 275 3.05 27.04 4.04
CA ILE A 275 3.92 26.11 3.29
C ILE A 275 4.05 26.57 1.83
N GLY A 276 2.97 27.07 1.23
CA GLY A 276 2.96 27.58 -0.13
C GLY A 276 3.94 28.73 -0.36
N VAL A 277 4.04 29.66 0.61
CA VAL A 277 4.96 30.81 0.56
C VAL A 277 6.41 30.40 0.81
N LEU A 278 6.65 29.46 1.73
CA LEU A 278 8.00 29.00 2.08
C LEU A 278 8.56 27.95 1.12
N ARG A 279 7.72 27.33 0.27
CA ARG A 279 8.11 26.29 -0.70
C ARG A 279 9.34 26.62 -1.56
N PRO A 280 9.47 27.80 -2.22
CA PRO A 280 10.65 28.09 -3.04
C PRO A 280 11.94 28.11 -2.20
N ILE A 281 11.88 28.64 -0.97
CA ILE A 281 13.01 28.66 -0.04
C ILE A 281 13.32 27.24 0.43
N TYR A 282 12.29 26.46 0.79
CA TYR A 282 12.40 25.06 1.15
C TYR A 282 13.04 24.23 0.04
N ASN A 283 12.57 24.35 -1.21
CA ASN A 283 13.11 23.60 -2.36
C ASN A 283 14.52 24.04 -2.76
N LEU A 284 14.92 25.27 -2.44
CA LEU A 284 16.32 25.68 -2.59
C LEU A 284 17.18 25.03 -1.49
N TYR A 285 16.62 24.91 -0.29
CA TYR A 285 17.26 24.29 0.87
C TYR A 285 17.26 22.75 0.81
N THR A 286 16.35 22.10 0.07
CA THR A 286 16.29 20.62 -0.05
C THR A 286 17.56 20.01 -0.65
N LYS A 287 18.27 20.77 -1.49
CA LYS A 287 19.62 20.39 -1.98
C LYS A 287 20.61 20.16 -0.83
N PHE A 288 20.42 20.85 0.30
CA PHE A 288 21.25 20.73 1.50
C PHE A 288 20.58 19.91 2.62
N SER A 289 19.26 20.01 2.78
CA SER A 289 18.51 19.31 3.83
C SER A 289 18.18 17.86 3.53
N LYS A 290 18.46 17.40 2.29
CA LYS A 290 18.27 16.01 1.85
C LYS A 290 16.81 15.54 1.95
N SER A 291 15.87 16.47 1.88
CA SER A 291 14.42 16.22 1.96
C SER A 291 13.81 16.12 0.55
N MET A 292 12.63 15.50 0.41
CA MET A 292 11.95 15.45 -0.90
C MET A 292 11.62 16.86 -1.37
N PRO A 293 11.91 17.22 -2.64
CA PRO A 293 11.42 18.47 -3.19
C PRO A 293 9.90 18.45 -3.20
N LEU A 294 9.29 19.53 -2.72
CA LEU A 294 7.85 19.70 -2.79
C LEU A 294 7.48 20.07 -4.24
N PRO A 295 6.74 19.21 -4.97
CA PRO A 295 6.42 19.47 -6.37
C PRO A 295 5.57 20.73 -6.53
N LYS A 296 5.45 21.23 -7.78
CA LYS A 296 4.51 22.33 -8.03
C LYS A 296 3.08 21.86 -7.75
N ARG A 297 2.16 22.82 -7.51
CA ARG A 297 0.74 22.48 -7.37
C ARG A 297 0.29 21.77 -8.65
N GLY A 298 -0.36 20.62 -8.53
CA GLY A 298 -0.81 19.82 -9.66
C GLY A 298 0.24 18.85 -10.23
N GLU A 299 1.50 18.93 -9.81
CA GLU A 299 2.53 17.92 -10.14
C GLU A 299 2.45 16.73 -9.17
N ALA A 300 2.86 15.55 -9.66
CA ALA A 300 2.98 14.35 -8.85
C ALA A 300 4.32 14.30 -8.12
N VAL A 301 4.32 13.74 -6.91
CA VAL A 301 5.55 13.37 -6.22
C VAL A 301 6.19 12.22 -7.01
N LYS A 302 7.48 12.34 -7.33
CA LYS A 302 8.25 11.30 -8.01
C LYS A 302 9.03 10.49 -6.98
N TYR A 303 8.75 9.20 -6.92
CA TYR A 303 9.48 8.22 -6.14
C TYR A 303 9.37 6.86 -6.82
N HIS A 304 10.38 6.02 -6.67
CA HIS A 304 10.23 4.61 -7.00
C HIS A 304 9.66 3.85 -5.81
N VAL A 305 8.87 2.83 -6.09
CA VAL A 305 8.37 1.88 -5.10
C VAL A 305 9.29 0.67 -5.08
N LEU A 306 9.62 0.15 -3.90
CA LEU A 306 10.34 -1.12 -3.79
C LEU A 306 9.36 -2.29 -3.84
N HIS A 307 9.46 -3.09 -4.89
CA HIS A 307 8.76 -4.36 -5.08
C HIS A 307 9.59 -5.49 -4.47
N THR A 308 8.96 -6.47 -3.80
CA THR A 308 9.65 -7.64 -3.21
C THR A 308 10.89 -7.28 -2.39
N LEU A 309 10.86 -6.24 -1.55
CA LEU A 309 11.99 -5.94 -0.66
C LEU A 309 12.15 -7.04 0.41
N LEU A 310 12.86 -8.11 0.08
CA LEU A 310 12.95 -9.33 0.88
C LEU A 310 14.39 -9.81 1.03
N CYS A 311 14.70 -10.19 2.26
CA CYS A 311 15.89 -10.90 2.74
C CYS A 311 15.48 -11.57 4.05
N HIS A 312 16.36 -12.38 4.64
CA HIS A 312 16.13 -12.86 6.01
C HIS A 312 15.86 -11.66 6.96
N PRO A 313 14.85 -11.71 7.85
CA PRO A 313 14.45 -10.55 8.66
C PRO A 313 15.57 -10.01 9.55
N GLU A 314 16.42 -10.90 10.07
CA GLU A 314 17.59 -10.53 10.89
C GLU A 314 18.82 -10.10 10.06
N ALA A 315 18.80 -10.21 8.73
CA ALA A 315 19.91 -9.80 7.87
C ALA A 315 19.93 -8.27 7.65
N LEU A 316 20.02 -7.51 8.75
CA LEU A 316 19.94 -6.05 8.77
C LEU A 316 20.99 -5.37 7.88
N ALA A 317 22.21 -5.92 7.84
CA ALA A 317 23.29 -5.41 7.00
C ALA A 317 22.96 -5.57 5.51
N LEU A 318 22.40 -6.72 5.12
CA LEU A 318 21.95 -6.95 3.75
C LEU A 318 20.78 -6.02 3.39
N HIS A 319 19.78 -5.90 4.26
CA HIS A 319 18.67 -4.95 4.05
C HIS A 319 19.17 -3.51 3.86
N HIS A 320 20.11 -3.05 4.69
CA HIS A 320 20.69 -1.73 4.54
C HIS A 320 21.43 -1.56 3.21
N GLN A 321 22.21 -2.56 2.80
CA GLN A 321 22.91 -2.56 1.52
C GLN A 321 21.93 -2.54 0.33
N MET A 322 20.83 -3.29 0.40
CA MET A 322 19.75 -3.27 -0.58
C MET A 322 19.11 -1.89 -0.71
N LEU A 323 18.79 -1.23 0.41
CA LEU A 323 18.25 0.14 0.39
C LEU A 323 19.24 1.15 -0.19
N LYS A 324 20.54 0.97 0.09
CA LYS A 324 21.60 1.82 -0.47
C LYS A 324 21.66 1.70 -1.99
N ASP A 325 21.64 0.48 -2.51
CA ASP A 325 21.68 0.22 -3.95
C ASP A 325 20.40 0.70 -4.64
N ALA A 326 19.23 0.46 -4.03
CA ALA A 326 17.95 0.96 -4.51
C ALA A 326 17.93 2.49 -4.61
N TYR A 327 18.40 3.18 -3.58
CA TYR A 327 18.49 4.63 -3.55
C TYR A 327 19.46 5.18 -4.60
N HIS A 328 20.66 4.58 -4.74
CA HIS A 328 21.62 4.98 -5.75
C HIS A 328 21.09 4.77 -7.17
N ARG A 329 20.46 3.63 -7.43
CA ARG A 329 19.84 3.35 -8.74
C ARG A 329 18.69 4.31 -9.03
N SER A 330 17.83 4.59 -8.05
CA SER A 330 16.78 5.62 -8.16
C SER A 330 17.34 7.00 -8.50
N LYS A 331 18.49 7.38 -7.92
CA LYS A 331 19.21 8.63 -8.27
C LYS A 331 19.77 8.62 -9.69
N GLN A 332 20.38 7.53 -10.11
CA GLN A 332 20.91 7.38 -11.48
C GLN A 332 19.81 7.52 -12.54
N LEU A 333 18.60 7.05 -12.21
CA LEU A 333 17.39 7.21 -13.04
C LEU A 333 16.71 8.59 -12.89
N GLY A 334 17.30 9.53 -12.15
CA GLY A 334 16.83 10.91 -12.05
C GLY A 334 15.68 11.16 -11.06
N VAL A 335 15.35 10.19 -10.20
CA VAL A 335 14.26 10.32 -9.20
C VAL A 335 14.82 10.62 -7.81
N GLY A 336 15.71 9.77 -7.31
CA GLY A 336 16.40 9.99 -6.03
C GLY A 336 15.53 9.90 -4.78
N ALA A 337 14.40 9.19 -4.86
CA ALA A 337 13.56 8.81 -3.73
C ALA A 337 13.06 7.37 -3.93
N VAL A 338 13.01 6.58 -2.85
CA VAL A 338 12.50 5.20 -2.85
C VAL A 338 11.53 4.99 -1.70
N SER A 339 10.41 4.33 -1.94
CA SER A 339 9.36 4.10 -0.95
C SER A 339 9.22 2.62 -0.65
N PHE A 340 9.11 2.27 0.62
CA PHE A 340 8.87 0.91 1.10
C PHE A 340 8.07 0.93 2.41
N THR A 341 7.43 -0.18 2.73
CA THR A 341 6.63 -0.34 3.96
C THR A 341 7.16 -1.52 4.76
N LEU A 342 7.29 -1.34 6.08
CA LEU A 342 7.60 -2.42 7.02
C LEU A 342 6.56 -2.44 8.13
N SER A 343 6.22 -3.64 8.60
CA SER A 343 5.52 -3.81 9.87
C SER A 343 6.43 -3.38 11.01
N HIS A 344 5.89 -2.82 12.09
CA HIS A 344 6.66 -2.58 13.31
C HIS A 344 7.11 -3.89 13.98
N LYS A 345 6.51 -5.03 13.60
CA LYS A 345 6.97 -6.38 14.00
C LYS A 345 8.19 -6.87 13.20
N ASP A 346 8.55 -6.19 12.11
CA ASP A 346 9.70 -6.55 11.27
C ASP A 346 11.00 -6.04 11.91
N PRO A 347 12.01 -6.89 12.20
CA PRO A 347 13.29 -6.46 12.76
C PRO A 347 13.98 -5.38 11.93
N ARG A 348 13.75 -5.34 10.62
CA ARG A 348 14.35 -4.34 9.71
C ARG A 348 13.81 -2.93 9.97
N PHE A 349 12.62 -2.79 10.57
CA PHE A 349 12.02 -1.49 10.91
C PHE A 349 12.93 -0.62 11.78
N GLN A 350 13.73 -1.23 12.66
CA GLN A 350 14.65 -0.48 13.54
C GLN A 350 15.67 0.35 12.76
N LEU A 351 15.96 0.02 11.50
CA LEU A 351 16.88 0.78 10.66
C LEU A 351 16.29 2.12 10.20
N ASN A 352 14.96 2.26 10.17
CA ASN A 352 14.29 3.49 9.71
C ASN A 352 14.68 4.72 10.54
N GLN A 353 15.11 4.54 11.80
CA GLN A 353 15.59 5.63 12.66
C GLN A 353 16.83 6.34 12.10
N PHE A 354 17.65 5.65 11.30
CA PHE A 354 18.87 6.20 10.72
C PHE A 354 18.63 6.95 9.41
N TYR A 355 17.60 6.55 8.67
CA TYR A 355 17.27 7.10 7.36
C TYR A 355 16.51 8.43 7.44
N LYS A 356 16.59 9.20 6.36
CA LYS A 356 15.82 10.45 6.18
C LYS A 356 14.80 10.27 5.08
N GLY A 357 13.64 10.88 5.27
CA GLY A 357 12.52 10.74 4.35
C GLY A 357 11.20 11.09 5.01
N GLU A 358 10.15 11.06 4.19
CA GLU A 358 8.79 11.22 4.68
C GLU A 358 8.27 9.90 5.23
N ARG A 359 7.67 9.97 6.42
CA ARG A 359 7.15 8.80 7.14
C ARG A 359 5.63 8.88 7.23
N LEU A 360 4.98 7.78 6.88
CA LEU A 360 3.54 7.57 7.04
C LEU A 360 3.32 6.33 7.89
N THR A 361 2.80 6.53 9.10
CA THR A 361 2.38 5.44 9.97
C THR A 361 0.95 5.04 9.65
N GLY A 362 0.73 3.75 9.45
CA GLY A 362 -0.57 3.17 9.23
C GLY A 362 -0.90 2.13 10.29
N MET A 363 -2.19 1.90 10.48
CA MET A 363 -2.73 0.77 11.21
C MET A 363 -3.09 -0.31 10.19
N HIS A 364 -2.45 -1.47 10.30
CA HIS A 364 -2.83 -2.67 9.58
C HIS A 364 -3.88 -3.41 10.42
N GLY A 365 -4.95 -3.85 9.80
CA GLY A 365 -5.95 -4.66 10.46
C GLY A 365 -6.83 -5.43 9.48
N PHE A 366 -7.79 -6.14 10.04
CA PHE A 366 -8.73 -6.97 9.30
C PHE A 366 -10.15 -6.52 9.55
N ILE A 367 -10.99 -6.59 8.52
CA ILE A 367 -12.44 -6.50 8.66
C ILE A 367 -13.07 -7.88 8.45
N SER A 368 -14.01 -8.26 9.31
CA SER A 368 -14.71 -9.55 9.24
C SER A 368 -16.10 -9.48 9.87
N PHE A 369 -17.03 -10.29 9.35
CA PHE A 369 -18.34 -10.52 9.98
C PHE A 369 -18.41 -11.80 10.81
N GLN A 370 -17.40 -12.68 10.69
CA GLN A 370 -17.39 -14.01 11.32
C GLN A 370 -16.49 -14.09 12.55
N GLY A 371 -16.11 -12.93 13.11
CA GLY A 371 -15.17 -12.84 14.22
C GLY A 371 -13.75 -12.52 13.77
N ASP A 372 -12.85 -12.46 14.76
CA ASP A 372 -11.45 -12.10 14.59
C ASP A 372 -10.69 -13.17 13.79
N PRO A 373 -10.09 -12.86 12.63
CA PRO A 373 -9.33 -13.83 11.86
C PRO A 373 -7.91 -14.03 12.41
N ARG A 374 -7.38 -13.11 13.24
CA ARG A 374 -5.98 -13.12 13.71
C ARG A 374 -5.55 -14.39 14.46
N PRO A 375 -6.41 -15.04 15.29
CA PRO A 375 -6.05 -16.31 15.92
C PRO A 375 -5.72 -17.44 14.94
N ASN A 376 -6.16 -17.33 13.68
CA ASN A 376 -5.85 -18.31 12.64
C ASN A 376 -4.51 -18.03 11.95
N PHE A 377 -3.83 -16.92 12.24
CA PHE A 377 -2.51 -16.61 11.70
C PHE A 377 -1.42 -17.01 12.69
N ASP A 378 -0.35 -17.61 12.17
CA ASP A 378 0.87 -17.87 12.93
C ASP A 378 1.49 -16.54 13.36
N GLN A 379 1.38 -16.25 14.65
CA GLN A 379 1.83 -15.00 15.28
C GLN A 379 3.36 -14.87 15.31
N THR A 380 4.10 -15.93 14.98
CA THR A 380 5.57 -15.89 14.85
C THR A 380 6.02 -15.32 13.50
N LEU A 381 5.12 -15.25 12.51
CA LEU A 381 5.42 -14.75 11.17
C LEU A 381 5.20 -13.23 11.09
N ILE A 382 6.12 -12.55 10.41
CA ILE A 382 6.08 -11.09 10.23
C ILE A 382 5.05 -10.74 9.15
N PRO A 383 4.10 -9.81 9.39
CA PRO A 383 3.22 -9.31 8.33
C PRO A 383 4.01 -8.56 7.25
N TYR A 384 4.09 -9.12 6.04
CA TYR A 384 4.71 -8.50 4.90
C TYR A 384 3.73 -7.55 4.19
N LEU A 385 4.21 -6.35 3.90
CA LEU A 385 3.44 -5.30 3.22
C LEU A 385 4.28 -4.73 2.08
N GLU A 386 3.72 -4.70 0.88
CA GLU A 386 4.36 -4.07 -0.27
C GLU A 386 3.65 -2.77 -0.62
N VAL A 387 4.31 -1.62 -0.41
CA VAL A 387 3.75 -0.28 -0.61
C VAL A 387 3.09 -0.06 -1.98
N GLY A 388 3.55 -0.78 -3.01
CA GLY A 388 2.98 -0.71 -4.35
C GLY A 388 1.59 -1.32 -4.47
N ARG A 389 1.25 -2.28 -3.60
CA ARG A 389 0.04 -3.12 -3.65
C ARG A 389 -0.89 -2.92 -2.46
N ILE A 390 -0.58 -1.93 -1.63
CA ILE A 390 -1.42 -1.42 -0.55
C ILE A 390 -1.77 0.06 -0.78
#